data_AF-A0A924MF79-F1
#
_entry.id   AF-A0A924MF79-F1
#
_cell.length_a   1.000
_cell.length_b   1.000
_cell.length_c   1.000
_cell.angle_alpha   90.00
_cell.angle_beta   90.00
_cell.angle_gamma   90.00
#
_symmetry.space_group_name_H-M   'P 1'
#
loop_
_entity.id
_entity.type
_entity.pdbx_description
1 polymer ?
#
loop_
_entity_poly.entity_id
_entity_poly.type
_entity_poly.pdbx_seq_one_letter_code
_entity_poly.pdbx_strand_id
1 'polypeptide(L)'
;KDRNVGLKSLKPVRDHSETQFENSNADNLVCNSKQAYIALGVRLVAAAEEKRDSTLMKGFDKDLLDNLLHLIEKGLQSAVIMTLGYRDDKNDYLVNFKKN
;
A
#
# COMPACT_ATOMS: atom_id res chain seq x y z
N LYS A 1 22.80 -5.52 -23.76
CA LYS A 1 22.26 -4.88 -24.99
C LYS A 1 21.77 -3.52 -24.55
N ASP A 2 22.67 -2.54 -24.51
CA ASP A 2 22.32 -1.21 -24.01
C ASP A 2 21.35 -0.58 -25.00
N ARG A 3 20.19 -0.13 -24.51
CA ARG A 3 19.24 0.60 -25.32
C ARG A 3 19.96 1.89 -25.70
N ASN A 4 20.41 2.01 -26.94
CA ASN A 4 21.17 3.14 -27.48
C ASN A 4 20.29 4.40 -27.54
N VAL A 5 19.84 4.88 -26.38
CA VAL A 5 19.05 6.09 -26.18
C VAL A 5 19.92 7.07 -25.42
N GLY A 6 20.30 8.17 -26.06
CA GLY A 6 21.12 9.20 -25.43
C GLY A 6 20.36 9.93 -24.32
N LEU A 7 21.06 10.34 -23.25
CA LEU A 7 20.48 11.08 -22.11
C LEU A 7 19.60 12.28 -22.50
N LYS A 8 19.84 12.89 -23.68
CA LYS A 8 19.02 13.99 -24.20
C LYS A 8 17.60 13.56 -24.58
N SER A 9 17.36 12.32 -25.03
CA SER A 9 16.03 11.82 -25.36
C SER A 9 15.20 11.49 -24.11
N LEU A 10 15.86 11.32 -22.96
CA LEU A 10 15.21 11.06 -21.68
C LEU A 10 14.80 12.34 -20.95
N LYS A 11 15.20 13.52 -21.45
CA LYS A 11 14.77 14.83 -20.92
C LYS A 11 13.24 14.92 -20.75
N PRO A 12 12.39 14.66 -21.75
CA PRO A 12 10.95 14.76 -21.57
C PRO A 12 10.38 13.81 -20.50
N VAL A 13 10.99 12.63 -20.30
CA VAL A 13 10.60 11.70 -19.24
C VAL A 13 11.03 12.23 -17.87
N ARG A 14 12.24 12.78 -17.79
CA ARG A 14 12.77 13.43 -16.59
C ARG A 14 11.95 14.66 -16.21
N ASP A 15 11.70 15.55 -17.16
CA ASP A 15 10.92 16.76 -16.97
C ASP A 15 9.49 16.41 -16.55
N HIS A 16 8.89 15.36 -17.13
CA HIS A 16 7.59 14.85 -16.68
C HIS A 16 7.62 14.27 -15.26
N SER A 17 8.70 13.58 -14.88
CA SER A 17 8.86 13.09 -13.50
C SER A 17 9.03 14.23 -12.51
N GLU A 18 9.88 15.22 -12.80
CA GLU A 18 10.10 16.41 -11.98
C GLU A 18 8.79 17.22 -11.85
N THR A 19 8.05 17.40 -12.95
CA THR A 19 6.74 18.06 -12.98
C THR A 19 5.68 17.31 -12.15
N GLN A 20 5.70 15.97 -12.11
CA GLN A 20 4.80 15.21 -11.24
C GLN A 20 5.15 15.36 -9.75
N PHE A 21 6.43 15.50 -9.41
CA PHE A 21 6.83 15.83 -8.04
C PHE A 21 6.37 17.24 -7.62
N GLU A 22 6.28 18.18 -8.56
CA GLU A 22 5.87 19.56 -8.29
C GLU A 22 4.34 19.79 -8.33
N ASN A 23 3.60 18.99 -9.11
CA ASN A 23 2.15 19.11 -9.23
C ASN A 23 1.43 18.47 -8.03
N SER A 24 0.97 19.32 -7.10
CA SER A 24 -0.08 19.15 -6.07
C SER A 24 -0.21 17.80 -5.34
N ASN A 25 -0.15 17.86 -4.01
CA ASN A 25 -0.17 16.72 -3.10
C ASN A 25 -1.34 15.74 -3.29
N ALA A 26 -2.53 16.18 -3.72
CA ALA A 26 -3.72 15.32 -3.75
C ALA A 26 -3.67 14.20 -4.79
N ASP A 27 -3.26 14.50 -6.03
CA ASP A 27 -3.15 13.49 -7.10
C ASP A 27 -2.02 12.51 -6.81
N ASN A 28 -0.93 13.02 -6.24
CA ASN A 28 0.19 12.22 -5.75
C ASN A 28 -0.24 11.27 -4.62
N LEU A 29 -1.08 11.70 -3.67
CA LEU A 29 -1.62 10.83 -2.61
C LEU A 29 -2.49 9.70 -3.16
N VAL A 30 -3.27 9.95 -4.22
CA VAL A 30 -4.07 8.91 -4.90
C VAL A 30 -3.15 7.90 -5.61
N CYS A 31 -2.13 8.38 -6.32
CA CYS A 31 -1.15 7.50 -6.96
C CYS A 31 -0.38 6.67 -5.92
N ASN A 32 0.12 7.30 -4.87
CA ASN A 32 0.85 6.67 -3.78
C ASN A 32 0.00 5.64 -3.04
N SER A 33 -1.30 5.93 -2.84
CA SER A 33 -2.25 4.95 -2.30
C SER A 33 -2.32 3.72 -3.19
N LYS A 34 -2.47 3.88 -4.52
CA LYS A 34 -2.47 2.74 -5.47
C LYS A 34 -1.17 1.94 -5.41
N GLN A 35 -0.02 2.61 -5.28
CA GLN A 35 1.27 1.93 -5.10
C GLN A 35 1.32 1.13 -3.79
N ALA A 36 0.75 1.65 -2.70
CA ALA A 36 0.64 0.91 -1.44
C ALA A 36 -0.20 -0.37 -1.58
N TYR A 37 -1.26 -0.36 -2.40
CA TYR A 37 -2.05 -1.57 -2.70
C TYR A 37 -1.24 -2.62 -3.48
N ILE A 38 -0.31 -2.22 -4.35
CA ILE A 38 0.58 -3.15 -5.05
C ILE A 38 1.55 -3.79 -4.06
N ALA A 39 2.20 -2.98 -3.22
CA ALA A 39 3.12 -3.47 -2.19
C ALA A 39 2.42 -4.41 -1.19
N LEU A 40 1.17 -4.10 -0.85
CA LEU A 40 0.32 -4.95 -0.04
C LEU A 40 0.09 -6.32 -0.67
N GLY A 41 -0.17 -6.39 -1.98
CA GLY A 41 -0.34 -7.66 -2.69
C GLY A 41 0.89 -8.57 -2.55
N VAL A 42 2.10 -8.00 -2.70
CA VAL A 42 3.36 -8.71 -2.47
C VAL A 42 3.47 -9.17 -1.00
N ARG A 43 3.03 -8.33 -0.06
CA ARG A 43 3.10 -8.66 1.37
C ARG A 43 2.14 -9.77 1.80
N LEU A 44 0.97 -9.89 1.16
CA LEU A 44 0.05 -11.02 1.36
C LEU A 44 0.70 -12.34 0.91
N VAL A 45 1.40 -12.33 -0.23
CA VAL A 45 2.15 -13.51 -0.70
C VAL A 45 3.24 -13.89 0.30
N ALA A 46 4.03 -12.92 0.75
CA ALA A 46 5.06 -13.15 1.76
C ALA A 46 4.48 -13.67 3.10
N ALA A 47 3.33 -13.15 3.54
CA ALA A 47 2.65 -13.65 4.73
C ALA A 47 2.19 -15.11 4.56
N ALA A 48 1.70 -15.48 3.37
CA ALA A 48 1.32 -16.84 3.06
C ALA A 48 2.53 -17.81 3.05
N GLU A 49 3.67 -17.38 2.51
CA GLU A 49 4.92 -18.16 2.55
C GLU A 49 5.38 -18.45 3.99
N GLU A 50 5.28 -17.45 4.87
CA GLU A 50 5.59 -17.55 6.30
C GLU A 50 4.50 -18.28 7.12
N LYS A 51 3.46 -18.82 6.46
CA LYS A 51 2.30 -19.45 7.09
C LYS A 51 1.66 -18.56 8.17
N ARG A 52 1.60 -17.25 7.91
CA ARG A 52 0.93 -16.26 8.74
C ARG A 52 -0.43 -15.94 8.15
N ASP A 53 -1.40 -15.75 9.03
CA ASP A 53 -2.68 -15.22 8.62
C ASP A 53 -2.58 -13.73 8.40
N SER A 54 -3.15 -13.31 7.29
CA SER A 54 -3.26 -11.91 6.93
C SER A 54 -4.68 -11.60 6.48
N THR A 55 -5.25 -10.54 7.08
CA THR A 55 -6.57 -10.05 6.71
C THR A 55 -6.45 -8.59 6.35
N LEU A 56 -7.06 -8.25 5.22
CA LEU A 56 -7.10 -6.89 4.71
C LEU A 56 -8.32 -6.15 5.25
N MET A 57 -8.15 -4.90 5.67
CA MET A 57 -9.25 -4.03 6.07
C MET A 57 -9.18 -2.69 5.35
N LYS A 58 -10.27 -2.37 4.62
CA LYS A 58 -10.52 -1.06 4.00
C LYS A 58 -11.60 -0.26 4.71
N GLY A 59 -12.47 -0.92 5.49
CA GLY A 59 -13.59 -0.30 6.21
C GLY A 59 -13.19 0.32 7.54
N PHE A 60 -12.24 1.25 7.52
CA PHE A 60 -11.81 2.01 8.70
C PHE A 60 -11.92 3.52 8.44
N ASP A 61 -12.05 4.29 9.50
CA ASP A 61 -12.02 5.76 9.43
C ASP A 61 -10.56 6.22 9.31
N LYS A 62 -10.24 6.79 8.14
CA LYS A 62 -8.88 7.23 7.82
C LYS A 62 -8.46 8.44 8.64
N ASP A 63 -9.34 9.42 8.79
CA ASP A 63 -9.02 10.67 9.48
C ASP A 63 -8.79 10.38 10.96
N LEU A 64 -9.61 9.51 11.56
CA LEU A 64 -9.43 9.08 12.94
C LEU A 64 -8.09 8.36 13.14
N LEU A 65 -7.72 7.44 12.24
CA LEU A 65 -6.47 6.69 12.34
C LEU A 65 -5.24 7.57 12.09
N ASP A 66 -5.30 8.46 11.11
CA ASP A 66 -4.21 9.38 10.77
C ASP A 66 -3.95 10.37 11.91
N ASN A 67 -5.01 10.84 12.59
CA ASN A 67 -4.89 11.64 13.80
C ASN A 67 -4.32 10.82 14.96
N LEU A 68 -4.83 9.61 15.20
CA LEU A 68 -4.37 8.74 16.29
C LEU A 68 -2.88 8.41 16.21
N LEU A 69 -2.36 8.24 14.99
CA LEU A 69 -0.97 7.88 14.72
C LEU A 69 -0.07 9.09 14.37
N HIS A 70 -0.62 10.31 14.41
CA HIS A 70 0.05 11.55 14.03
C HIS A 70 0.71 11.46 12.63
N LEU A 71 0.00 10.92 11.65
CA LEU A 71 0.50 10.72 10.28
C LEU A 71 0.47 12.01 9.46
N ILE A 72 -0.49 12.89 9.73
CA ILE A 72 -0.64 14.18 9.05
C ILE A 72 0.60 15.06 9.26
N GLU A 73 1.13 15.10 10.48
CA GLU A 73 2.36 15.85 10.83
C GLU A 73 3.59 15.35 10.07
N LYS A 74 3.57 14.08 9.62
CA LYS A 74 4.63 13.44 8.84
C LYS A 74 4.40 13.53 7.33
N GLY A 75 3.33 14.20 6.89
CA GLY A 75 2.93 14.24 5.47
C GLY A 75 2.48 12.87 4.93
N LEU A 76 2.00 11.99 5.82
CA LEU A 76 1.54 10.63 5.48
C LEU A 76 0.02 10.52 5.62
N GLN A 77 -0.56 9.55 4.93
CA GLN A 77 -1.98 9.23 4.99
C GLN A 77 -2.19 7.72 5.01
N SER A 78 -3.16 7.24 5.78
CA SER A 78 -3.54 5.84 5.80
C SER A 78 -4.24 5.43 4.50
N ALA A 79 -3.66 4.44 3.82
CA ALA A 79 -4.22 3.87 2.59
C ALA A 79 -5.03 2.60 2.86
N VAL A 80 -4.48 1.69 3.67
CA VAL A 80 -5.01 0.35 3.91
C VAL A 80 -4.42 -0.25 5.19
N ILE A 81 -5.15 -1.15 5.87
CA ILE A 81 -4.66 -1.90 7.04
C ILE A 81 -4.52 -3.37 6.67
N MET A 82 -3.41 -3.99 7.08
CA MET A 82 -3.21 -5.43 7.04
C MET A 82 -2.90 -5.93 8.44
N THR A 83 -3.74 -6.82 8.98
CA THR A 83 -3.46 -7.49 10.24
C THR A 83 -2.62 -8.73 9.97
N LEU A 84 -1.68 -9.03 10.87
CA LEU A 84 -0.86 -10.25 10.83
C LEU A 84 -1.08 -11.01 12.13
N GLY A 85 -1.26 -12.32 12.02
CA GLY A 85 -1.49 -13.17 13.19
C GLY A 85 -1.20 -14.63 12.92
N TYR A 86 -1.34 -15.41 13.99
CA TYR A 86 -1.43 -16.87 13.92
C TYR A 86 -2.89 -17.24 14.13
N ARG A 87 -3.38 -18.21 13.37
CA ARG A 87 -4.71 -18.76 13.63
C ARG A 87 -4.71 -19.46 14.99
N ASP A 88 -5.66 -19.10 15.83
CA ASP A 88 -5.97 -19.89 17.01
C ASP A 88 -7.03 -20.92 16.65
N ASP A 89 -6.60 -22.07 16.16
CA ASP A 89 -7.50 -23.15 15.70
C ASP A 89 -8.48 -23.64 16.80
N LYS A 90 -8.22 -23.35 18.08
CA LYS A 90 -9.06 -23.79 19.20
C LYS A 90 -10.19 -22.82 19.53
N ASN A 91 -9.98 -21.52 19.31
CA ASN A 91 -10.95 -20.47 19.68
C ASN A 91 -11.48 -19.67 18.48
N ASP A 92 -10.98 -19.92 17.27
CA ASP A 92 -11.44 -19.23 16.07
C ASP A 92 -12.77 -19.82 15.57
N TYR A 93 -13.86 -19.14 15.95
CA TYR A 93 -15.23 -19.48 15.55
C TYR A 93 -15.46 -19.36 14.02
N LEU A 94 -14.56 -18.70 13.28
CA LEU A 94 -14.63 -18.61 11.82
C LEU A 94 -14.08 -19.86 11.12
N VAL A 95 -13.38 -20.75 11.83
CA VAL A 95 -12.79 -21.98 11.26
C VAL A 95 -13.86 -22.88 10.64
N ASN A 96 -15.04 -22.97 11.28
CA ASN A 96 -16.14 -23.83 10.83
C ASN A 96 -17.19 -23.09 10.00
N PHE A 97 -16.97 -21.81 9.69
CA PHE A 97 -17.92 -21.05 8.89
C PHE A 97 -17.87 -21.52 7.43
N LYS A 98 -19.04 -21.87 6.88
CA LYS A 98 -19.14 -22.31 5.49
C LYS A 98 -18.73 -21.15 4.58
N LYS A 99 -17.66 -21.35 3.82
CA LYS A 99 -17.24 -20.40 2.78
C LYS A 99 -18.19 -20.58 1.59
N ASN A 100 -18.97 -19.55 1.30
CA ASN A 100 -19.90 -19.50 0.17
C ASN A 100 -19.16 -19.18 -1.14
#